data_AF-A0A8H7YYK0-F1
#
_entry.id   AF-A0A8H7YYK0-F1
#
_cell.length_a   1.000
_cell.length_b   1.000
_cell.length_c   1.000
_cell.angle_alpha   90.00
_cell.angle_beta   90.00
_cell.angle_gamma   90.00
#
_symmetry.space_group_name_H-M   'P 1'
#
loop_
_entity.id
_entity.type
_entity.pdbx_description
1 polymer ?
#
loop_
_entity_poly.entity_id
_entity_poly.type
_entity_poly.pdbx_seq_one_letter_code
_entity_poly.pdbx_strand_id
1 'polypeptide(L)'
;METIHSRRNRNVSNVAKFVPKRHRKRLRDNIMGITKPTIRRLARRGGVIRIQKDIYDTVRSVVLERLREIIRRLVNLLEGSKYPNRERKTVTTRDVVFILHGMGNPVYGFE
;
A
#
# COMPACT_ATOMS: atom_id res chain seq x y z
N MET A 1 18.61 -13.46 -55.98
CA MET A 1 17.19 -13.35 -55.56
C MET A 1 16.81 -14.77 -55.13
N GLU A 2 16.53 -15.14 -53.88
CA GLU A 2 15.89 -14.44 -52.75
C GLU A 2 16.47 -14.89 -51.39
N THR A 3 16.31 -14.08 -50.35
CA THR A 3 16.68 -14.37 -48.96
C THR A 3 15.54 -15.04 -48.20
N ILE A 4 15.75 -16.25 -47.69
CA ILE A 4 14.79 -16.99 -46.87
C ILE A 4 14.70 -16.35 -45.48
N HIS A 5 13.85 -15.33 -45.34
CA HIS A 5 13.46 -14.81 -44.03
C HIS A 5 12.34 -15.68 -43.45
N SER A 6 12.72 -16.61 -42.57
CA SER A 6 11.79 -17.37 -41.72
C SER A 6 10.93 -16.39 -40.91
N ARG A 7 9.67 -16.23 -41.33
CA ARG A 7 8.65 -15.47 -40.61
C ARG A 7 8.34 -16.20 -39.30
N ARG A 8 8.92 -15.71 -38.21
CA ARG A 8 8.60 -16.12 -36.84
C ARG A 8 7.14 -15.74 -36.55
N ASN A 9 6.23 -16.68 -36.73
CA ASN A 9 4.80 -16.52 -36.43
C ASN A 9 4.62 -16.30 -34.92
N ARG A 10 4.44 -15.03 -34.51
CA ARG A 10 4.14 -14.67 -33.12
C ARG A 10 2.64 -14.79 -32.89
N ASN A 11 2.19 -16.01 -32.59
CA ASN A 11 0.84 -16.24 -32.08
C ASN A 11 0.66 -15.51 -30.73
N VAL A 12 -0.15 -14.45 -30.74
CA VAL A 12 -0.42 -13.56 -29.59
C VAL A 12 -1.27 -14.22 -28.50
N SER A 13 -1.79 -15.42 -28.76
CA SER A 13 -2.71 -16.16 -27.89
C SER A 13 -2.03 -16.95 -26.74
N ASN A 14 -0.70 -17.06 -26.72
CA ASN A 14 0.01 -17.90 -25.74
C ASN A 14 0.75 -17.12 -24.64
N VAL A 15 0.65 -15.79 -24.60
CA VAL A 15 1.33 -14.98 -23.56
C VAL A 15 0.67 -15.17 -22.18
N ALA A 16 -0.62 -15.50 -22.13
CA ALA A 16 -1.37 -15.65 -20.89
C ALA A 16 -1.05 -16.94 -20.09
N LYS A 17 -0.49 -17.98 -20.73
CA LYS A 17 -0.22 -19.28 -20.08
C LYS A 17 1.10 -19.31 -19.29
N PHE A 18 1.99 -18.35 -19.51
CA PHE A 18 3.30 -18.24 -18.86
C PHE A 18 3.45 -16.94 -18.08
N VAL A 19 2.41 -16.51 -17.34
CA VAL A 19 2.62 -15.54 -16.26
C VAL A 19 3.00 -16.35 -15.02
N PRO A 20 4.26 -16.30 -14.56
CA PRO A 20 4.65 -16.99 -13.33
C PRO A 20 3.72 -16.50 -12.21
N LYS A 21 3.09 -17.44 -11.48
CA LYS A 21 2.36 -17.07 -10.25
C LYS A 21 3.32 -16.24 -9.42
N ARG A 22 2.98 -14.96 -9.19
CA ARG A 22 3.76 -14.10 -8.30
C ARG A 22 3.84 -14.80 -6.96
N HIS A 23 5.05 -15.16 -6.55
CA HIS A 23 5.29 -15.68 -5.22
C HIS A 23 4.70 -14.67 -4.23
N ARG A 24 3.75 -15.13 -3.40
CA ARG A 24 3.17 -14.30 -2.35
C ARG A 24 4.30 -13.84 -1.45
N LYS A 25 4.49 -12.52 -1.29
CA LYS A 25 5.48 -12.00 -0.32
C LYS A 25 5.18 -12.66 1.03
N ARG A 26 6.17 -13.36 1.59
CA ARG A 26 6.06 -13.90 2.95
C ARG A 26 5.81 -12.73 3.89
N LEU A 27 4.85 -12.90 4.80
CA LEU A 27 4.64 -11.96 5.90
C LEU A 27 5.93 -11.93 6.73
N ARG A 28 6.57 -10.77 6.75
CA ARG A 28 7.70 -10.44 7.62
C ARG A 28 7.27 -9.26 8.47
N ASP A 29 7.99 -9.04 9.57
CA ASP A 29 7.81 -7.82 10.33
C ASP A 29 8.30 -6.62 9.52
N ASN A 30 7.37 -5.96 8.83
CA ASN A 30 7.64 -4.84 7.94
C ASN A 30 7.91 -3.54 8.71
N ILE A 31 7.67 -3.50 10.03
CA ILE A 31 7.81 -2.26 10.80
C ILE A 31 9.24 -1.77 10.85
N MET A 32 10.21 -2.69 10.80
CA MET A 32 11.63 -2.37 10.71
C MET A 32 12.04 -1.71 9.39
N GLY A 33 11.18 -1.82 8.36
CA GLY A 33 11.31 -1.07 7.11
C GLY A 33 11.17 0.44 7.29
N ILE A 34 10.55 0.90 8.39
CA ILE A 34 10.63 2.29 8.83
C ILE A 34 11.98 2.48 9.53
N THR A 35 12.99 2.81 8.73
CA THR A 35 14.38 2.91 9.20
C THR A 35 14.63 4.19 10.02
N LYS A 36 15.64 4.16 10.90
CA LYS A 36 16.07 5.32 11.71
C LYS A 36 16.30 6.60 10.88
N PRO A 37 16.95 6.58 9.70
CA PRO A 37 17.10 7.80 8.90
C PRO A 37 15.77 8.35 8.38
N THR A 38 14.78 7.50 8.07
CA THR A 38 13.43 7.95 7.69
C THR A 38 12.74 8.70 8.83
N ILE A 39 12.78 8.14 10.04
CA ILE A 39 12.23 8.80 11.24
C ILE A 39 12.95 10.12 11.51
N ARG A 40 14.28 10.14 11.36
CA ARG A 40 15.06 11.37 11.51
C ARG A 40 14.60 12.44 10.52
N ARG A 41 14.40 12.11 9.24
CA ARG A 41 13.91 13.07 8.22
C ARG A 41 12.55 13.66 8.59
N LEU A 42 11.62 12.83 9.07
CA LEU A 42 10.31 13.30 9.54
C LEU A 42 10.45 14.25 10.74
N ALA A 43 11.22 13.86 11.75
CA ALA A 43 11.46 14.68 12.93
C ALA A 43 12.15 16.02 12.58
N ARG A 44 13.12 16.01 11.65
CA ARG A 44 13.75 17.25 11.16
C ARG A 44 12.75 18.18 10.48
N ARG A 45 11.83 17.64 9.65
CA ARG A 45 10.76 18.44 9.05
C ARG A 45 9.85 19.07 10.11
N GLY A 46 9.65 18.40 11.23
CA GLY A 46 8.93 18.93 12.39
C GLY A 46 9.77 19.87 13.29
N GLY A 47 10.98 20.26 12.90
CA GLY A 47 11.83 21.17 13.69
C GLY A 47 12.55 20.52 14.89
N VAL A 48 12.54 19.19 15.00
CA VAL A 48 13.19 18.49 16.11
C VAL A 48 14.71 18.55 15.96
N ILE A 49 15.43 19.03 16.99
CA ILE A 49 16.89 19.24 16.99
C ILE A 49 17.67 18.04 17.59
N ARG A 50 17.17 17.39 18.62
CA ARG A 50 17.79 16.21 19.25
C ARG A 50 16.75 15.10 19.40
N ILE A 51 17.18 13.86 19.21
CA ILE A 51 16.31 12.67 19.24
C ILE A 51 17.00 11.60 20.08
N GLN A 52 16.34 11.18 21.17
CA GLN A 52 16.78 10.05 22.01
C GLN A 52 16.62 8.72 21.27
N LYS A 53 17.41 7.70 21.67
CA LYS A 53 17.42 6.39 21.03
C LYS A 53 16.04 5.69 21.07
N ASP A 54 15.33 5.79 22.18
CA ASP A 54 14.08 5.02 22.38
C ASP A 54 12.93 5.52 21.50
N ILE A 55 13.00 6.79 21.05
CA ILE A 55 12.01 7.39 20.16
C ILE A 55 11.88 6.65 18.83
N TYR A 56 12.94 5.99 18.33
CA TYR A 56 12.83 5.24 17.06
C TYR A 56 11.85 4.08 17.17
N ASP A 57 11.79 3.40 18.32
CA ASP A 57 10.90 2.28 18.54
C ASP A 57 9.49 2.77 18.90
N THR A 58 9.38 3.84 19.69
CA THR A 58 8.09 4.50 19.96
C THR A 58 7.39 4.96 18.68
N VAL A 59 8.11 5.64 17.77
CA VAL A 59 7.53 6.11 16.50
C VAL A 59 7.02 4.95 15.66
N ARG A 60 7.73 3.82 15.63
CA ARG A 60 7.27 2.61 14.94
C ARG A 60 5.95 2.10 15.51
N SER A 61 5.84 2.00 16.83
CA SER A 61 4.62 1.57 17.50
C SER A 61 3.44 2.51 17.17
N VAL A 62 3.65 3.83 17.22
CA VAL A 62 2.62 4.84 16.92
C VAL A 62 2.17 4.76 15.46
N VAL A 63 3.10 4.63 14.51
CA VAL A 63 2.76 4.49 13.09
C VAL A 63 1.94 3.22 12.85
N LEU A 64 2.33 2.11 13.49
CA LEU A 64 1.63 0.84 13.37
C LEU A 64 0.21 0.92 13.93
N GLU A 65 0.04 1.54 15.09
CA GLU A 65 -1.27 1.78 15.71
C GLU A 65 -2.16 2.66 14.82
N ARG A 66 -1.63 3.77 14.30
CA ARG A 66 -2.37 4.67 13.41
C ARG A 66 -2.85 3.95 12.15
N LEU A 67 -1.98 3.16 11.52
CA LEU A 67 -2.32 2.40 10.31
C LEU A 67 -3.32 1.28 10.58
N ARG A 68 -3.21 0.60 11.74
CA ARG A 68 -4.19 -0.41 12.16
C ARG A 68 -5.58 0.19 12.27
N GLU A 69 -5.72 1.37 12.86
CA GLU A 69 -7.02 2.04 12.99
C GLU A 69 -7.61 2.45 11.63
N ILE A 70 -6.79 2.97 10.72
CA ILE A 70 -7.24 3.33 9.36
C ILE A 70 -7.72 2.08 8.61
N ILE A 71 -6.93 1.00 8.65
CA ILE A 71 -7.25 -0.25 7.96
C ILE A 71 -8.51 -0.89 8.56
N ARG A 72 -8.67 -0.88 9.90
CA ARG A 72 -9.88 -1.38 10.56
C ARG A 72 -11.13 -0.68 10.05
N ARG A 73 -11.11 0.65 9.96
CA ARG A 73 -12.23 1.45 9.42
C ARG A 73 -12.47 1.19 7.94
N LEU A 74 -11.41 1.02 7.14
CA LEU A 74 -11.52 0.66 5.73
C LEU A 74 -12.18 -0.70 5.52
N VAL A 75 -11.79 -1.71 6.30
CA VAL A 75 -12.39 -3.05 6.24
C VAL A 75 -13.88 -2.98 6.59
N ASN A 76 -14.23 -2.29 7.68
CA ASN A 76 -15.63 -2.09 8.07
C ASN A 76 -16.46 -1.39 6.98
N LEU A 77 -15.88 -0.40 6.28
CA LEU A 77 -16.54 0.30 5.17
C LEU A 77 -16.79 -0.64 3.97
N LEU A 78 -15.81 -1.49 3.65
CA LEU A 78 -15.90 -2.41 2.51
C LEU A 78 -16.83 -3.60 2.77
N GLU A 79 -16.87 -4.09 4.01
CA GLU A 79 -17.80 -5.13 4.46
C GLU A 79 -19.24 -4.59 4.60
N GLY A 80 -19.41 -3.35 5.07
CA GLY A 80 -20.70 -2.70 5.27
C GLY A 80 -21.34 -2.05 4.03
N SER A 81 -20.80 -2.29 2.83
CA SER A 81 -21.26 -1.58 1.63
C SER A 81 -22.69 -2.01 1.23
N LYS A 82 -23.66 -1.14 1.54
CA LYS A 82 -25.09 -0.93 1.16
C LYS A 82 -25.96 -2.02 0.50
N TYR A 83 -25.44 -3.17 0.07
CA TYR A 83 -26.17 -4.26 -0.57
C TYR A 83 -25.76 -5.60 0.07
N PRO A 84 -26.71 -6.43 0.55
CA PRO A 84 -26.39 -7.79 0.93
C PRO A 84 -25.81 -8.51 -0.31
N ASN A 85 -24.61 -9.08 -0.17
CA ASN A 85 -23.83 -9.77 -1.21
C ASN A 85 -22.91 -8.91 -2.10
N ARG A 86 -22.66 -7.63 -1.77
CA ARG A 86 -21.67 -6.80 -2.50
C ARG A 86 -20.49 -6.38 -1.63
N GLU A 87 -19.84 -7.36 -1.00
CA GLU A 87 -18.55 -7.17 -0.33
C GLU A 87 -17.47 -6.85 -1.35
N ARG A 88 -16.85 -5.68 -1.21
CA ARG A 88 -15.75 -5.27 -2.08
C ARG A 88 -14.42 -5.71 -1.48
N LYS A 89 -13.64 -6.46 -2.25
CA LYS A 89 -12.28 -6.91 -1.85
C LYS A 89 -11.18 -5.93 -2.21
N THR A 90 -11.51 -4.86 -2.93
CA THR A 90 -10.55 -3.87 -3.43
C THR A 90 -10.77 -2.53 -2.76
N VAL A 91 -9.75 -2.09 -2.04
CA VAL A 91 -9.63 -0.74 -1.49
C VAL A 91 -9.37 0.22 -2.65
N THR A 92 -10.17 1.26 -2.76
CA THR A 92 -9.99 2.37 -3.71
C THR A 92 -9.49 3.62 -3.01
N THR A 93 -8.90 4.56 -3.75
CA THR A 93 -8.45 5.85 -3.21
C THR A 93 -9.56 6.58 -2.47
N ARG A 94 -10.78 6.56 -3.03
CA ARG A 94 -11.99 7.18 -2.46
C ARG A 94 -12.34 6.64 -1.08
N ASP A 95 -12.17 5.34 -0.86
CA ASP A 95 -12.44 4.71 0.45
C ASP A 95 -11.48 5.28 1.50
N VAL A 96 -10.20 5.45 1.15
CA VAL A 96 -9.18 6.02 2.03
C VAL A 96 -9.47 7.48 2.35
N VAL A 97 -9.78 8.29 1.33
CA VAL A 97 -10.11 9.71 1.50
C VAL A 97 -11.35 9.88 2.37
N PHE A 98 -12.39 9.09 2.14
CA PHE A 98 -13.62 9.11 2.94
C PHE A 98 -13.35 8.80 4.42
N ILE A 99 -12.60 7.73 4.72
CA ILE A 99 -12.25 7.39 6.09
C ILE A 99 -11.41 8.49 6.75
N LEU A 100 -10.39 9.00 6.06
CA LEU A 100 -9.52 10.04 6.60
C LEU A 100 -10.27 11.34 6.89
N HIS A 101 -11.22 11.72 6.02
CA HIS A 101 -12.12 12.85 6.25
C HIS A 101 -12.98 12.63 7.51
N GLY A 102 -13.58 11.44 7.67
CA GLY A 102 -14.36 11.09 8.87
C GLY A 102 -13.53 11.01 10.16
N MET A 103 -12.22 10.83 10.07
CA MET A 103 -11.29 10.86 11.21
C MET A 103 -10.76 12.28 11.53
N GLY A 104 -11.27 13.33 10.88
CA GLY A 104 -10.78 14.70 11.06
C GLY A 104 -9.39 14.96 10.48
N ASN A 105 -8.92 14.11 9.56
CA ASN A 105 -7.63 14.24 8.89
C ASN A 105 -7.82 14.28 7.36
N PRO A 106 -8.52 15.28 6.81
CA PRO A 106 -8.80 15.33 5.37
C PRO A 106 -7.51 15.42 4.55
N VAL A 107 -7.45 14.67 3.45
CA VAL A 107 -6.32 14.67 2.50
C VAL A 107 -6.85 15.03 1.12
N TYR A 108 -6.18 15.99 0.47
CA TYR A 108 -6.57 16.52 -0.84
C TYR A 108 -5.60 16.07 -1.93
N GLY A 109 -6.05 16.12 -3.19
CA GLY A 109 -5.21 15.81 -4.37
C GLY A 109 -5.16 14.33 -4.76
N PHE A 110 -6.17 13.54 -4.34
CA PHE A 110 -6.26 12.10 -4.62
C PHE A 110 -7.65 11.77 -5.19
N GLU A 111 -7.71 11.18 -6.39
CA GLU A 111 -8.93 10.63 -7.03
C GLU A 111 -9.01 9.10 -6.99
#